data_AF-A0A318NEA0-F1
#
_entry.id   AF-A0A318NEA0-F1
#
_cell.length_a   1.000
_cell.length_b   1.000
_cell.length_c   1.000
_cell.angle_alpha   90.00
_cell.angle_beta   90.00
_cell.angle_gamma   90.00
#
_symmetry.space_group_name_H-M   'P 1'
#
loop_
_entity.id
_entity.type
_entity.pdbx_description
1 polymer ?
#
loop_
_entity_poly.entity_id
_entity_poly.type
_entity_poly.pdbx_seq_one_letter_code
_entity_poly.pdbx_strand_id
1 'polypeptide(L)'
;PSDAIGAGIGMVHQHFMLVPVFTVAENIMLGAEQVKGGIAGFLDRRRARREVTEVSERYNLQVDPDAVIEDLPVGIQQRVEIVKALT
;
A
#
# COMPACT_ATOMS: atom_id res chain seq x y z
N PRO A 1 -4.14 17.08 -5.11
CA PRO A 1 -4.09 15.59 -4.92
C PRO A 1 -5.46 14.94 -5.10
N SER A 2 -6.50 15.44 -4.42
CA SER A 2 -7.85 14.86 -4.46
C SER A 2 -8.46 14.84 -5.87
N ASP A 3 -8.23 15.86 -6.69
CA ASP A 3 -8.71 15.89 -8.09
C ASP A 3 -8.08 14.79 -8.96
N ALA A 4 -6.80 14.47 -8.72
CA ALA A 4 -6.10 13.40 -9.44
C ALA A 4 -6.62 12.01 -9.02
N ILE A 5 -6.90 11.82 -7.73
CA ILE A 5 -7.52 10.59 -7.21
C ILE A 5 -8.92 10.41 -7.81
N GLY A 6 -9.73 11.48 -7.84
CA GLY A 6 -11.05 11.46 -8.48
C GLY A 6 -11.02 11.15 -9.98
N ALA A 7 -9.88 11.39 -10.64
CA ALA A 7 -9.63 11.06 -12.04
C ALA A 7 -8.97 9.68 -12.26
N GLY A 8 -8.75 8.89 -11.20
CA GLY A 8 -8.10 7.57 -11.29
C GLY A 8 -6.60 7.64 -11.56
N ILE A 9 -5.94 8.77 -11.25
CA ILE A 9 -4.51 8.97 -11.44
C ILE A 9 -3.80 8.68 -10.11
N GLY A 10 -3.10 7.53 -10.05
CA GLY A 10 -2.19 7.19 -8.96
C GLY A 10 -0.89 8.00 -8.99
N MET A 11 -0.28 8.25 -7.82
CA MET A 11 0.95 9.05 -7.68
C MET A 11 2.00 8.30 -6.87
N VAL A 12 3.25 8.32 -7.36
CA VAL A 12 4.43 7.76 -6.68
C VAL A 12 5.38 8.90 -6.31
N HIS A 13 5.82 8.95 -5.05
CA HIS A 13 6.70 10.01 -4.54
C HIS A 13 8.18 9.62 -4.68
N GLN A 14 9.07 10.61 -4.88
CA GLN A 14 10.52 10.37 -4.93
C GLN A 14 11.13 10.06 -3.56
N HIS A 15 10.55 10.59 -2.49
CA HIS A 15 10.81 10.14 -1.12
C HIS A 15 9.69 9.17 -0.73
N PHE A 16 10.05 7.99 -0.22
CA PHE A 16 9.08 6.98 0.19
C PHE A 16 8.13 7.55 1.24
N MET A 17 6.84 7.41 0.98
CA MET A 17 5.76 7.73 1.92
C MET A 17 5.32 6.42 2.58
N LEU A 18 6.29 5.66 3.07
CA LEU A 18 6.11 4.41 3.80
C LEU A 18 6.49 4.62 5.26
N VAL A 19 5.69 4.05 6.16
CA VAL A 19 5.98 3.94 7.59
C VAL A 19 6.93 2.75 7.78
N PRO A 20 8.19 2.94 8.21
CA PRO A 20 9.21 1.88 8.21
C PRO A 20 8.88 0.69 9.11
N VAL A 21 8.27 0.97 10.27
CA VAL A 21 7.94 -0.02 11.30
C VAL A 21 6.64 -0.80 11.03
N PHE A 22 5.98 -0.51 9.90
CA PHE A 22 4.74 -1.17 9.49
C PHE A 22 5.04 -2.23 8.43
N THR A 23 4.16 -3.21 8.32
CA THR A 23 4.16 -4.18 7.24
C THR A 23 3.73 -3.54 5.91
N VAL A 24 3.99 -4.23 4.80
CA VAL A 24 3.50 -3.84 3.47
C VAL A 24 1.98 -3.68 3.46
N ALA A 25 1.23 -4.62 4.02
CA ALA A 25 -0.23 -4.55 4.08
C ALA A 25 -0.70 -3.33 4.88
N GLU A 26 -0.07 -3.02 6.02
CA GLU A 26 -0.44 -1.85 6.84
C GLU A 26 -0.14 -0.52 6.13
N ASN A 27 0.98 -0.43 5.41
CA ASN A 27 1.30 0.75 4.61
C ASN A 27 0.29 1.00 3.49
N ILE A 28 -0.18 -0.06 2.86
CA ILE A 28 -1.19 0.02 1.80
C ILE A 28 -2.56 0.40 2.38
N MET A 29 -2.93 -0.14 3.54
CA MET A 29 -4.15 0.25 4.25
C MET A 29 -4.19 1.73 4.64
N LEU A 30 -3.04 2.34 4.94
CA LEU A 30 -2.96 3.77 5.23
C LEU A 30 -3.08 4.64 3.96
N GLY A 31 -2.61 4.13 2.82
CA GLY A 31 -2.67 4.83 1.53
C GLY A 31 -4.07 4.85 0.91
N ALA A 32 -4.83 3.77 1.13
CA ALA A 32 -6.23 3.73 0.80
C ALA A 32 -7.00 4.66 1.76
N GLU A 33 -7.55 5.77 1.27
CA GLU A 33 -8.49 6.65 2.00
C GLU A 33 -9.78 5.93 2.49
N GLN A 34 -9.80 4.60 2.48
CA GLN A 34 -10.85 3.67 2.91
C GLN A 34 -11.13 3.67 4.42
N VAL A 35 -10.47 4.52 5.23
CA VAL A 35 -10.83 4.66 6.66
C VAL A 35 -12.11 5.51 6.80
N LYS A 36 -13.22 5.05 6.23
CA LYS A 36 -14.56 5.49 6.63
C LYS A 36 -14.79 5.00 8.07
N GLY A 37 -14.38 5.81 9.05
CA GLY A 37 -14.64 5.54 10.47
C GLY A 37 -13.51 5.92 11.45
N GLY A 38 -12.39 6.46 10.98
CA GLY A 38 -11.21 6.70 11.84
C GLY A 38 -10.65 5.39 12.44
N ILE A 39 -9.87 5.53 13.52
CA ILE A 39 -9.19 4.42 14.26
C ILE A 39 -10.15 3.29 14.68
N ALA A 40 -11.47 3.54 14.69
CA ALA A 40 -12.53 2.61 15.08
C ALA A 40 -13.06 1.71 13.95
N GLY A 41 -12.74 1.98 12.69
CA GLY A 41 -12.99 1.05 11.60
C GLY A 41 -11.93 -0.04 11.66
N PHE A 42 -12.23 -1.18 12.31
CA PHE A 42 -11.32 -2.32 12.40
C PHE A 42 -10.66 -2.56 11.03
N LEU A 43 -9.37 -2.22 10.94
CA LEU A 43 -8.51 -2.47 9.80
C LEU A 43 -8.64 -3.96 9.48
N ASP A 44 -9.39 -4.31 8.43
CA ASP A 44 -9.51 -5.69 7.99
C ASP A 44 -8.18 -6.09 7.34
N ARG A 45 -7.23 -6.48 8.20
CA ARG A 45 -5.91 -6.98 7.81
C ARG A 45 -6.02 -8.13 6.82
N ARG A 46 -7.08 -8.95 6.88
CA ARG A 46 -7.28 -10.04 5.93
C ARG A 46 -7.66 -9.50 4.56
N ARG A 47 -8.52 -8.49 4.48
CA ARG A 47 -8.85 -7.81 3.22
C ARG A 47 -7.62 -7.15 2.61
N ALA A 48 -6.85 -6.40 3.39
CA ALA A 48 -5.64 -5.76 2.90
C ALA A 48 -4.64 -6.76 2.35
N ARG A 49 -4.36 -7.85 3.07
CA ARG A 49 -3.50 -8.93 2.57
C ARG A 49 -3.97 -9.48 1.23
N ARG A 50 -5.27 -9.78 1.09
CA ARG A 50 -5.84 -10.27 -0.18
C ARG A 50 -5.63 -9.27 -1.31
N GLU A 51 -5.90 -8.00 -1.06
CA GLU A 51 -5.77 -6.93 -2.04
C GLU A 51 -4.31 -6.73 -2.49
N VAL A 52 -3.36 -6.76 -1.56
CA VAL A 52 -1.93 -6.77 -1.87
C VAL A 52 -1.56 -7.97 -2.73
N THR A 53 -1.98 -9.18 -2.35
CA THR A 53 -1.72 -10.40 -3.12
C THR A 53 -2.29 -10.30 -4.54
N GLU A 54 -3.56 -9.91 -4.68
CA GLU A 54 -4.24 -9.80 -5.98
C GLU A 54 -3.57 -8.79 -6.91
N VAL A 55 -3.18 -7.62 -6.41
CA VAL A 55 -2.48 -6.60 -7.21
C VAL A 55 -1.05 -7.06 -7.54
N SER A 56 -0.35 -7.68 -6.58
CA SER A 56 1.00 -8.21 -6.79
C SER A 56 1.01 -9.28 -7.89
N GLU A 57 0.03 -10.18 -7.91
CA GLU A 57 -0.13 -11.20 -8.94
C GLU A 57 -0.53 -10.59 -10.29
N ARG A 58 -1.53 -9.69 -10.31
CA ARG A 58 -2.04 -9.07 -11.54
C ARG A 58 -0.98 -8.29 -12.29
N TYR A 59 -0.12 -7.57 -11.58
CA TYR A 59 0.89 -6.68 -12.18
C TYR A 59 2.32 -7.22 -12.08
N ASN A 60 2.50 -8.47 -11.62
CA ASN A 60 3.80 -9.10 -11.40
C ASN A 60 4.73 -8.28 -10.47
N LEU A 61 4.14 -7.58 -9.49
CA LEU A 61 4.82 -6.77 -8.48
C LEU A 61 4.95 -7.55 -7.18
N GLN A 62 5.64 -8.70 -7.22
CA GLN A 62 5.78 -9.61 -6.09
C GLN A 62 6.32 -8.88 -4.84
N VAL A 63 5.44 -8.65 -3.87
CA VAL A 63 5.74 -8.10 -2.54
C VAL A 63 5.06 -8.97 -1.49
N ASP A 64 5.75 -9.22 -0.38
CA ASP A 64 5.18 -9.97 0.74
C ASP A 64 4.33 -9.01 1.59
N PRO A 65 3.01 -9.23 1.74
CA PRO A 65 2.16 -8.38 2.55
C PRO A 65 2.57 -8.31 4.03
N ASP A 66 3.35 -9.28 4.52
CA ASP A 66 3.72 -9.44 5.92
C ASP A 66 5.12 -8.93 6.25
N ALA A 67 5.92 -8.61 5.22
CA ALA A 67 7.25 -8.05 5.42
C ALA A 67 7.17 -6.63 6.00
N VAL A 68 8.05 -6.34 6.96
CA VAL A 68 8.22 -5.00 7.54
C VAL A 68 9.04 -4.14 6.57
N ILE A 69 8.61 -2.89 6.34
CA ILE A 69 9.23 -2.02 5.33
C ILE A 69 10.72 -1.78 5.58
N GLU A 70 11.13 -1.61 6.83
CA GLU A 70 12.53 -1.33 7.17
C GLU A 70 13.50 -2.46 6.80
N ASP A 71 13.00 -3.70 6.71
CA ASP A 71 13.79 -4.88 6.34
C ASP A 71 13.88 -5.07 4.82
N LEU A 72 13.09 -4.31 4.04
CA LEU A 72 13.01 -4.48 2.60
C LEU A 72 14.13 -3.71 1.87
N PRO A 73 14.76 -4.31 0.84
CA PRO A 73 15.62 -3.58 -0.06
C PRO A 73 14.88 -2.42 -0.72
N VAL A 74 15.57 -1.30 -0.98
CA VAL A 74 15.00 -0.09 -1.60
C VAL A 74 14.20 -0.39 -2.88
N GLY A 75 14.67 -1.33 -3.71
CA GLY A 75 13.95 -1.73 -4.93
C GLY A 75 12.60 -2.42 -4.65
N ILE A 76 12.47 -3.12 -3.52
CA ILE A 76 11.19 -3.70 -3.08
C ILE A 76 10.30 -2.62 -2.47
N GLN A 77 10.86 -1.69 -1.68
CA GLN A 77 10.12 -0.53 -1.17
C GLN A 77 9.49 0.30 -2.32
N GLN A 78 10.21 0.45 -3.44
CA GLN A 78 9.67 1.08 -4.65
C GLN A 78 8.48 0.31 -5.24
N ARG A 79 8.53 -1.03 -5.29
CA ARG A 79 7.38 -1.84 -5.73
C ARG A 79 6.19 -1.67 -4.80
N VAL A 80 6.42 -1.57 -3.49
CA VAL A 80 5.36 -1.31 -2.51
C VAL A 80 4.66 0.03 -2.77
N GLU A 81 5.39 1.10 -3.07
CA GLU A 81 4.77 2.39 -3.46
C GLU A 81 3.93 2.28 -4.74
N ILE A 82 4.38 1.48 -5.72
CA ILE A 82 3.60 1.23 -6.93
C ILE A 82 2.32 0.47 -6.58
N VAL A 83 2.41 -0.61 -5.80
CA VAL A 83 1.24 -1.40 -5.36
C VAL A 83 0.25 -0.51 -4.60
N LYS A 84 0.74 0.31 -3.66
CA LYS A 84 -0.06 1.27 -2.88
C LYS A 84 -0.79 2.30 -3.75
N ALA A 85 -0.23 2.67 -4.90
CA ALA A 85 -0.90 3.58 -5.83
C ALA A 85 -1.93 2.89 -6.75
N LEU A 86 -1.93 1.56 -6.80
CA LEU A 86 -2.82 0.72 -7.63
C LEU A 86 -3.97 0.07 -6.84
N THR A 87 -3.83 -0.01 -5.52
CA THR A 87 -4.87 -0.41 -4.55
C THR A 87 -5.65 0.81 -4.08
#